data_AF-A0AAV6GJK5-F1
#
_entry.id   AF-A0AAV6GJK5-F1
#
_cell.length_a   1.000
_cell.length_b   1.000
_cell.length_c   1.000
_cell.angle_alpha   90.00
_cell.angle_beta   90.00
_cell.angle_gamma   90.00
#
_symmetry.space_group_name_H-M   'P 1'
#
loop_
_entity.id
_entity.type
_entity.pdbx_description
1 polymer ?
#
loop_
_entity_poly.entity_id
_entity_poly.type
_entity_poly.pdbx_seq_one_letter_code
_entity_poly.pdbx_strand_id
1 'polypeptide(L)' 'MKGSAGTGGRVCNRTSRGADSCEVMCCGRGYDTSRVSRTTKCECKFHWCCAVHCRDCHEEVDVHTCKGLS' A
#
# COMPACT_ATOMS: atom_id res chain seq x y z
N MET A 1 -27.65 -15.83 -5.51
CA MET A 1 -26.86 -15.17 -4.45
C MET A 1 -25.43 -15.02 -4.93
N LYS A 2 -24.81 -13.85 -4.81
CA LYS A 2 -23.41 -13.63 -5.20
C LYS A 2 -22.60 -13.45 -3.92
N GLY A 3 -21.61 -14.31 -3.71
CA GLY A 3 -20.70 -14.24 -2.56
C GLY A 3 -19.75 -13.04 -2.66
N SER A 4 -18.95 -12.83 -1.63
CA SER A 4 -17.87 -11.84 -1.64
C SER A 4 -16.73 -12.28 -2.57
N ALA A 5 -15.99 -11.32 -3.13
CA ALA A 5 -14.91 -11.56 -4.09
C ALA A 5 -13.61 -12.16 -3.49
N GLY A 6 -13.58 -12.43 -2.17
CA GLY A 6 -12.37 -12.86 -1.47
C GLY A 6 -11.35 -11.72 -1.29
N THR A 7 -10.12 -12.06 -0.91
CA THR A 7 -9.06 -11.07 -0.62
C THR A 7 -7.85 -11.12 -1.54
N GLY A 8 -7.85 -12.00 -2.55
CA GLY A 8 -6.79 -12.04 -3.56
C GLY A 8 -6.64 -10.68 -4.25
N GLY A 9 -5.41 -10.21 -4.40
CA GLY A 9 -5.11 -8.90 -5.00
C GLY A 9 -5.24 -7.70 -4.06
N ARG A 10 -5.66 -7.89 -2.79
CA ARG A 10 -5.69 -6.79 -1.82
C ARG A 10 -4.30 -6.48 -1.26
N VAL A 11 -3.99 -5.19 -1.14
CA VAL A 11 -2.77 -4.74 -0.44
C VAL A 11 -2.91 -5.01 1.07
N CYS A 12 -1.83 -5.48 1.68
CA CYS A 12 -1.75 -5.73 3.12
C CYS A 12 -0.49 -5.12 3.74
N ASN A 13 -0.48 -4.94 5.05
CA ASN A 13 0.67 -4.40 5.77
C ASN A 13 1.46 -5.51 6.47
N ARG A 14 2.68 -5.80 6.01
CA ARG A 14 3.52 -6.84 6.62
C ARG A 14 3.99 -6.48 8.04
N THR A 15 4.12 -5.20 8.34
CA THR A 15 4.64 -4.73 9.65
C THR A 15 3.55 -4.55 10.69
N SER A 16 2.28 -4.49 10.27
CA SER A 16 1.16 -4.38 11.21
C SER A 16 0.91 -5.69 11.94
N ARG A 17 0.43 -5.57 13.18
CA ARG A 17 -0.07 -6.67 14.00
C ARG A 17 -1.60 -6.69 14.11
N GLY A 18 -2.29 -5.76 13.44
CA GLY A 18 -3.73 -5.59 13.51
C GLY A 18 -4.50 -6.32 12.39
N ALA A 19 -5.75 -5.90 12.19
CA ALA A 19 -6.62 -6.46 11.15
C ALA A 19 -6.13 -6.20 9.72
N ASP A 20 -5.28 -5.19 9.51
CA ASP A 20 -4.61 -4.87 8.25
C ASP A 20 -3.31 -5.67 8.01
N SER A 21 -2.89 -6.48 9.00
CA SER A 21 -1.74 -7.36 8.85
C SER A 21 -1.95 -8.33 7.70
N CYS A 22 -0.87 -8.65 6.99
CA CYS A 22 -0.95 -9.61 5.89
C CYS A 22 -1.43 -11.00 6.33
N GLU A 23 -1.14 -11.41 7.56
CA GLU A 23 -1.64 -12.69 8.09
C GLU A 23 -3.17 -12.70 8.17
N VAL A 24 -3.77 -11.64 8.72
CA VAL A 24 -5.22 -11.53 8.89
C VAL A 24 -5.92 -11.19 7.57
N MET A 25 -5.46 -10.15 6.86
CA MET A 25 -6.06 -9.71 5.59
C MET A 25 -6.05 -10.78 4.50
N CYS A 26 -4.98 -11.57 4.45
CA CYS A 26 -4.84 -12.63 3.45
C CYS A 26 -5.39 -13.98 3.95
N CYS A 27 -6.03 -14.00 5.13
CA CYS A 27 -6.64 -15.18 5.73
C CYS A 27 -5.66 -16.36 5.82
N GLY A 28 -4.39 -16.09 6.18
CA GLY A 28 -3.33 -17.10 6.27
C GLY A 28 -2.79 -17.63 4.93
N ARG A 29 -3.28 -17.19 3.77
CA ARG A 29 -2.80 -17.65 2.45
C ARG A 29 -1.43 -17.09 2.04
N GLY A 30 -0.90 -16.13 2.78
CA GLY A 30 0.31 -15.39 2.42
C GLY A 30 0.06 -14.32 1.35
N TYR A 31 1.15 -13.72 0.87
CA TYR A 31 1.16 -12.54 0.00
C TYR A 31 2.40 -12.55 -0.90
N ASP A 32 2.31 -11.84 -2.03
CA ASP A 32 3.43 -11.53 -2.91
C ASP A 32 4.00 -10.15 -2.57
N THR A 33 5.29 -9.95 -2.84
CA THR A 33 5.97 -8.66 -2.64
C THR A 33 6.49 -8.18 -3.99
N SER A 34 6.16 -6.94 -4.33
CA SER A 34 6.61 -6.28 -5.55
C SER A 34 7.27 -4.97 -5.20
N ARG A 35 8.38 -4.65 -5.86
CA ARG A 35 9.07 -3.38 -5.70
C ARG A 35 8.58 -2.42 -6.76
N VAL A 36 8.01 -1.30 -6.35
CA VAL A 36 7.41 -0.31 -7.26
C VAL A 36 8.04 1.05 -7.04
N SER A 37 8.27 1.77 -8.14
CA SER A 37 8.62 3.19 -8.08
C SER A 37 7.36 4.00 -7.80
N ARG A 38 7.37 4.76 -6.70
CA ARG A 38 6.29 5.66 -6.31
C ARG A 38 6.80 7.10 -6.35
N THR A 39 5.99 7.98 -6.91
CA THR A 39 6.24 9.42 -6.85
C THR A 39 5.45 10.00 -5.68
N THR A 40 6.12 10.73 -4.79
CA THR A 40 5.51 11.40 -3.65
C THR A 40 5.83 12.89 -3.65
N LYS A 41 4.95 13.69 -3.06
CA LYS A 41 5.24 15.10 -2.80
C LYS A 41 6.07 15.19 -1.53
N CYS A 42 7.28 15.72 -1.66
CA CYS A 42 8.27 15.83 -0.60
C CYS A 42 8.76 17.27 -0.47
N GLU A 43 9.45 17.56 0.65
CA GLU A 43 10.15 18.83 0.88
C GLU A 43 9.26 20.06 0.64
N CYS A 44 8.01 19.94 1.07
CA CYS A 44 6.98 20.96 0.92
C CYS A 44 7.30 22.20 1.76
N LYS A 45 7.23 23.39 1.14
CA LYS A 45 7.39 24.68 1.81
C LYS A 45 6.10 25.47 1.71
N PHE A 46 5.68 26.04 2.83
CA PHE A 46 4.55 26.96 2.87
C PHE A 46 4.99 28.37 2.49
N HIS A 47 4.33 28.93 1.49
CA HIS A 47 4.48 30.30 1.04
C HIS A 47 3.35 31.12 1.65
N TRP A 48 3.73 32.01 2.57
CA TRP A 48 2.83 32.75 3.46
C TRP A 48 1.86 33.72 2.75
N CYS A 49 1.95 33.84 1.43
CA CYS A 49 0.94 34.53 0.64
C CYS A 49 -0.34 33.69 0.41
N CYS A 50 -0.26 32.34 0.32
CA CYS A 50 -1.39 31.37 0.33
C CYS A 50 -1.10 29.95 -0.27
N ALA A 51 0.15 29.53 -0.51
CA ALA A 51 0.42 28.30 -1.27
C ALA A 51 1.38 27.34 -0.57
N VAL A 52 1.32 26.05 -0.92
CA VAL A 52 2.35 25.06 -0.57
C VAL A 52 3.03 24.62 -1.86
N HIS A 53 4.35 24.75 -1.91
CA HIS A 53 5.16 24.25 -3.03
C HIS A 53 5.95 23.02 -2.58
N CYS A 54 5.81 21.91 -3.30
CA CYS A 54 6.49 20.65 -3.02
C CYS A 54 7.30 20.20 -4.24
N ARG A 55 8.31 19.37 -4.00
CA ARG A 55 9.02 18.64 -5.06
C ARG A 55 8.38 17.27 -5.29
N ASP A 56 8.54 16.75 -6.50
CA ASP A 56 8.28 15.34 -6.79
C ASP A 56 9.52 14.52 -6.44
N CYS A 57 9.39 13.62 -5.46
CA CYS A 57 10.41 12.65 -5.10
C CYS A 57 10.02 11.28 -5.64
N HIS A 58 10.99 10.53 -6.13
CA HIS A 58 10.81 9.14 -6.52
C HIS A 58 11.40 8.23 -5.46
N GLU A 59 10.61 7.27 -4.98
CA GLU A 59 11.02 6.28 -3.99
C GLU A 59 10.71 4.87 -4.52
N GLU A 60 11.59 3.91 -4.23
CA GLU A 60 11.27 2.49 -4.42
C GLU A 60 10.66 1.96 -3.13
N VAL A 61 9.44 1.45 -3.22
CA VAL A 61 8.71 0.89 -2.08
C VAL A 61 8.29 -0.55 -2.37
N ASP A 62 8.36 -1.37 -1.34
CA ASP A 62 7.85 -2.74 -1.39
C ASP A 62 6.34 -2.73 -1.11
N VAL A 63 5.56 -3.28 -2.04
CA VAL A 63 4.11 -3.43 -1.92
C VAL A 63 3.77 -4.90 -1.76
N HIS A 64 3.02 -5.22 -0.71
CA HIS A 64 2.60 -6.56 -0.36
C HIS A 64 1.13 -6.79 -0.74
N THR A 65 0.85 -7.84 -1.50
CA THR A 65 -0.49 -8.13 -2.03
C THR A 65 -0.91 -9.57 -1.74
N CYS A 66 -2.10 -9.77 -1.21
CA CYS A 66 -2.61 -11.09 -0.85
C CYS A 66 -2.69 -12.03 -2.06
N LYS A 67 -2.23 -13.27 -1.86
CA LYS A 67 -2.34 -14.32 -2.89
C LYS A 67 -3.81 -14.67 -3.15
N GLY A 68 -4.15 -14.78 -4.43
CA GLY A 68 -5.43 -15.31 -4.88
C GLY A 68 -5.50 -16.83 -4.74
N LEU A 69 -6.70 -17.37 -4.92
CA LEU A 69 -6.89 -18.81 -5.16
C LEU A 69 -6.61 -19.02 -6.66
N SER A 70 -5.51 -19.69 -7.01
CA SER A 70 -5.26 -20.21 -8.36
C SER A 70 -5.99 -21.52 -8.57
#